data_AF-A0A316FFS5-F1
#
_entry.id   AF-A0A316FFS5-F1
#
_cell.length_a   1.000
_cell.length_b   1.000
_cell.length_c   1.000
_cell.angle_alpha   90.00
_cell.angle_beta   90.00
_cell.angle_gamma   90.00
#
_symmetry.space_group_name_H-M   'P 1'
#
loop_
_entity.id
_entity.type
_entity.pdbx_description
1 polymer ?
#
loop_
_entity_poly.entity_id
_entity_poly.type
_entity_poly.pdbx_seq_one_letter_code
_entity_poly.pdbx_strand_id
1 'polypeptide(L)'
;MSFPRRHLRILPSRFVIDHHSERSSPLDDSWFAAVRGPEGLTVIRTIEDGQSDSAAEHWLGLYGDDPHDLDLPGMLAAVVAPLGAAAIPVFVASTFHSDLVLVPENRLAEALGVLDAAGHTVDASS
;
A
#
# COMPACT_ATOMS: atom_id res chain seq x y z
N MET A 1 -6.38 -14.13 19.07
CA MET A 1 -5.57 -14.69 17.97
C MET A 1 -4.29 -13.87 17.91
N SER A 2 -3.12 -14.51 17.89
CA SER A 2 -1.86 -13.77 17.69
C SER A 2 -1.66 -13.61 16.19
N PHE A 3 -1.58 -12.37 15.71
CA PHE A 3 -1.20 -12.12 14.33
C PHE A 3 0.32 -12.38 14.15
N PRO A 4 0.75 -12.88 12.98
CA PRO A 4 2.16 -13.01 12.67
C PRO A 4 2.83 -11.64 12.61
N ARG A 5 4.05 -11.56 13.15
CA ARG A 5 4.90 -10.37 12.99
C ARG A 5 5.44 -10.32 11.57
N ARG A 6 5.60 -9.11 11.04
CA ARG A 6 6.02 -8.86 9.66
C ARG A 6 7.18 -7.90 9.65
N HIS A 7 8.08 -8.08 8.70
CA HIS A 7 9.07 -7.08 8.33
C HIS A 7 8.58 -6.39 7.05
N LEU A 8 8.33 -5.09 7.15
CA LEU A 8 7.89 -4.25 6.05
C LEU A 8 8.96 -3.20 5.74
N ARG A 9 9.00 -2.74 4.50
CA ARG A 9 9.75 -1.57 4.08
C ARG A 9 8.85 -0.50 3.49
N ILE A 10 9.30 0.75 3.60
CA ILE A 10 8.50 1.92 3.24
C ILE A 10 8.37 2.24 1.74
N LEU A 11 9.01 1.59 0.77
CA LEU A 11 9.05 2.04 -0.63
C LEU A 11 9.43 3.54 -0.86
N PRO A 12 10.43 3.84 -1.69
CA PRO A 12 10.86 5.22 -1.91
C PRO A 12 9.85 6.09 -2.67
N SER A 13 8.89 5.47 -3.37
CA SER A 13 7.91 6.16 -4.19
C SER A 13 6.70 6.65 -3.39
N ARG A 14 6.20 7.83 -3.77
CA ARG A 14 4.85 8.30 -3.41
C ARG A 14 3.86 7.85 -4.46
N PHE A 15 2.60 7.62 -4.06
CA PHE A 15 1.57 7.06 -4.92
C PHE A 15 0.33 7.94 -5.00
N VAL A 16 -0.35 7.89 -6.15
CA VAL A 16 -1.71 8.39 -6.36
C VAL A 16 -2.59 7.24 -6.83
N ILE A 17 -3.86 7.30 -6.47
CA ILE A 17 -4.88 6.34 -6.89
C ILE A 17 -5.88 7.09 -7.78
N ASP A 18 -5.94 6.70 -9.05
CA ASP A 18 -6.88 7.25 -10.02
C ASP A 18 -8.01 6.26 -10.32
N HIS A 19 -9.18 6.82 -10.63
CA HIS A 19 -10.30 6.08 -11.20
C HIS A 19 -10.56 6.56 -12.63
N HIS A 20 -10.62 5.61 -13.56
CA HIS A 20 -11.04 5.83 -14.92
C HIS A 20 -12.36 5.08 -15.16
N SER A 21 -13.39 5.80 -15.59
CA SER A 21 -14.68 5.21 -15.95
C SER A 21 -14.58 4.33 -17.20
N GLU A 22 -13.63 4.64 -18.08
CA GLU A 22 -13.31 3.81 -19.24
C GLU A 22 -12.48 2.60 -18.84
N ARG A 23 -12.81 1.44 -19.42
CA ARG A 23 -12.06 0.20 -19.21
C ARG A 23 -10.88 0.08 -20.16
N SER A 24 -10.52 1.08 -20.95
CA SER A 24 -9.27 1.00 -21.72
C SER A 24 -8.08 0.94 -20.74
N SER A 25 -7.09 0.11 -21.03
CA SER A 25 -5.83 0.16 -20.29
C SER A 25 -5.22 1.55 -20.48
N PRO A 26 -4.54 2.14 -19.48
CA PRO A 26 -3.57 3.20 -19.74
C PRO A 26 -2.61 2.60 -20.78
N LEU A 27 -2.38 3.32 -21.88
CA LEU A 27 -1.61 2.83 -23.02
C LEU A 27 -0.09 2.91 -22.77
N ASP A 28 0.33 3.49 -21.65
CA ASP A 28 1.72 3.62 -21.23
C ASP A 28 2.04 2.76 -20.00
N ASP A 29 3.33 2.59 -19.71
CA ASP A 29 3.85 1.87 -18.54
C ASP A 29 3.89 2.75 -17.27
N SER A 30 3.06 3.80 -17.19
CA SER A 30 3.10 4.77 -16.08
C SER A 30 2.43 4.29 -14.79
N TRP A 31 1.91 3.06 -14.76
CA TRP A 31 1.15 2.49 -13.65
C TRP A 31 1.96 1.46 -12.87
N PHE A 32 1.80 1.49 -11.54
CA PHE A 32 2.37 0.52 -10.62
C PHE A 32 1.45 -0.69 -10.43
N ALA A 33 0.14 -0.46 -10.34
CA ALA A 33 -0.87 -1.50 -10.33
C ALA A 33 -2.15 -1.02 -11.01
N ALA A 34 -2.87 -1.92 -11.68
CA ALA A 34 -4.14 -1.62 -12.33
C ALA A 34 -5.15 -2.73 -12.07
N VAL A 35 -6.34 -2.37 -11.59
CA VAL A 35 -7.42 -3.32 -11.25
C VAL A 35 -8.68 -2.94 -12.01
N ARG A 36 -9.21 -3.89 -12.79
CA ARG A 36 -10.46 -3.74 -13.53
C ARG A 36 -11.64 -4.15 -12.65
N GLY A 37 -12.47 -3.19 -12.28
CA GLY A 37 -13.72 -3.38 -11.55
C GLY A 37 -14.95 -3.25 -12.46
N PRO A 38 -16.15 -3.59 -11.97
CA PRO A 38 -17.40 -3.32 -12.70
C PRO A 38 -17.58 -1.82 -13.04
N GLU A 39 -17.05 -0.93 -12.20
CA GLU A 39 -17.09 0.53 -12.28
C GLU A 39 -16.03 1.18 -13.19
N GLY A 40 -15.13 0.40 -13.78
CA GLY A 40 -14.06 0.92 -14.62
C GLY A 40 -12.70 0.37 -14.24
N LEU A 41 -11.69 1.23 -14.25
CA LEU A 41 -10.31 0.91 -13.94
C LEU A 41 -9.79 1.75 -12.78
N THR A 42 -9.27 1.09 -11.75
CA THR A 42 -8.48 1.74 -10.70
C THR A 42 -7.01 1.59 -11.04
N VAL A 43 -6.27 2.70 -11.01
CA VAL A 43 -4.84 2.75 -11.34
C VAL A 43 -4.07 3.34 -10.17
N ILE A 44 -3.07 2.62 -9.68
CA ILE A 44 -2.07 3.12 -8.75
C ILE A 44 -0.88 3.58 -9.58
N ARG A 45 -0.46 4.83 -9.45
CA ARG A 45 0.73 5.39 -10.13
C ARG A 45 1.75 5.88 -9.12
N THR A 46 3.01 5.88 -9.50
CA THR A 46 4.08 6.55 -8.74
C THR A 46 4.17 8.02 -9.13
N ILE A 47 4.49 8.88 -8.17
CA ILE A 47 4.85 10.28 -8.41
C ILE A 47 6.35 10.42 -8.26
N GLU A 48 7.01 11.05 -9.23
CA GLU A 48 8.43 11.39 -9.14
C GLU A 48 8.69 12.45 -8.05
N ASP A 49 9.90 12.47 -7.50
CA ASP A 49 10.31 13.48 -6.54
C ASP A 49 10.23 14.89 -7.13
N GLY A 50 9.59 15.81 -6.40
CA GLY A 50 9.36 17.19 -6.85
C GLY A 50 8.10 17.40 -7.69
N GLN A 51 7.46 16.33 -8.18
CA GLN A 51 6.08 16.41 -8.64
C GLN A 51 5.15 16.28 -7.43
N SER A 52 4.18 17.18 -7.36
CA SER A 52 3.10 17.16 -6.39
C SER A 52 1.84 17.43 -7.18
N ASP A 53 0.88 16.51 -7.12
CA ASP A 53 -0.47 16.82 -7.56
C ASP A 53 -1.22 17.38 -6.35
N SER A 54 -1.21 18.71 -6.20
CA SER A 54 -1.84 19.37 -5.04
C SER A 54 -3.33 19.08 -4.90
N ALA A 55 -3.99 18.53 -5.94
CA ALA A 55 -5.38 18.14 -5.90
C ALA A 55 -5.59 16.68 -5.47
N ALA A 56 -4.54 15.84 -5.49
CA ALA A 56 -4.62 14.42 -5.18
C ALA A 56 -4.13 14.12 -3.75
N GLU A 57 -4.76 13.14 -3.12
CA GLU A 57 -4.24 12.55 -1.88
C GLU A 57 -3.04 11.66 -2.22
N HIS A 58 -1.92 11.90 -1.55
CA HIS A 58 -0.71 11.09 -1.71
C HIS A 58 -0.65 9.95 -0.69
N TRP A 59 -0.07 8.85 -1.14
CA TRP A 59 0.04 7.62 -0.39
C TRP A 59 1.48 7.11 -0.36
N LEU A 60 1.85 6.42 0.72
CA LEU A 60 3.14 5.74 0.86
C LEU A 60 2.90 4.24 0.94
N GLY A 61 3.78 3.47 0.32
CA GLY A 61 3.62 2.03 0.18
C GLY A 61 4.43 1.23 1.18
N LEU A 62 3.76 0.47 2.03
CA LEU A 62 4.39 -0.54 2.86
C LEU A 62 4.39 -1.87 2.10
N TYR A 63 5.54 -2.53 2.03
CA TYR A 63 5.71 -3.77 1.28
C TYR A 63 6.50 -4.79 2.10
N GLY A 64 6.06 -6.06 2.13
CA GLY A 64 6.77 -7.13 2.84
C GLY A 64 7.97 -7.64 2.05
N ASP A 65 9.10 -7.85 2.74
CA ASP A 65 10.38 -8.21 2.11
C ASP A 65 10.57 -9.70 1.81
N ASP A 66 9.75 -10.59 2.39
CA ASP A 66 9.92 -12.03 2.22
C ASP A 66 8.82 -12.68 1.36
N PRO A 67 9.17 -13.23 0.18
CA PRO A 67 8.24 -14.02 -0.64
C PRO A 67 7.63 -15.23 0.08
N HIS A 68 8.30 -15.75 1.11
CA HIS A 68 7.86 -16.95 1.83
C HIS A 68 6.71 -16.69 2.81
N ASP A 69 6.33 -15.42 3.01
CA ASP A 69 5.22 -15.04 3.89
C ASP A 69 3.84 -15.35 3.30
N LEU A 70 3.71 -15.50 1.97
CA LEU A 70 2.40 -15.70 1.33
C LEU A 70 1.78 -17.08 1.59
N ASP A 71 2.58 -18.08 1.96
CA ASP A 71 2.09 -19.42 2.26
C ASP A 71 1.37 -19.50 3.62
N LEU A 72 1.36 -18.41 4.40
CA LEU A 72 0.67 -18.32 5.68
C LEU A 72 -0.60 -17.48 5.55
N PRO A 73 -1.80 -18.07 5.72
CA PRO A 73 -3.04 -17.32 5.82
C PRO A 73 -2.96 -16.26 6.92
N GLY A 74 -3.35 -15.02 6.58
CA GLY A 74 -3.49 -13.94 7.56
C GLY A 74 -2.37 -12.91 7.60
N MET A 75 -1.37 -12.98 6.72
CA MET A 75 -0.31 -11.95 6.66
C MET A 75 -0.82 -10.55 6.33
N LEU A 76 -1.69 -10.42 5.33
CA LEU A 76 -2.34 -9.14 5.04
C LEU A 76 -3.21 -8.66 6.22
N ALA A 77 -3.95 -9.58 6.83
CA ALA A 77 -4.81 -9.27 7.97
C ALA A 77 -3.98 -8.79 9.18
N ALA A 78 -2.79 -9.34 9.40
CA ALA A 78 -1.87 -8.91 10.44
C ALA A 78 -1.51 -7.43 10.33
N VAL A 79 -1.37 -6.92 9.10
CA VAL A 79 -1.04 -5.52 8.83
C VAL A 79 -2.30 -4.64 8.82
N VAL A 80 -3.36 -5.06 8.12
CA VAL A 80 -4.57 -4.22 7.92
C VAL A 80 -5.44 -4.14 9.17
N ALA A 81 -5.54 -5.20 9.98
CA ALA A 81 -6.38 -5.21 11.17
C ALA A 81 -6.00 -4.13 12.20
N PRO A 82 -4.73 -3.96 12.62
CA PRO A 82 -4.37 -2.90 13.57
C PRO A 82 -4.56 -1.50 12.97
N LEU A 83 -4.26 -1.29 11.68
CA LEU A 83 -4.51 -0.02 10.99
C LEU A 83 -6.00 0.34 10.95
N GLY A 84 -6.85 -0.64 10.63
CA GLY A 84 -8.30 -0.48 10.64
C GLY A 84 -8.85 -0.20 12.05
N ALA A 85 -8.30 -0.85 13.08
CA ALA A 85 -8.67 -0.59 14.48
C ALA A 85 -8.31 0.83 14.94
N ALA A 86 -7.25 1.41 14.37
CA ALA A 86 -6.87 2.81 14.56
C ALA A 86 -7.58 3.79 13.60
N ALA A 87 -8.54 3.31 12.81
CA ALA A 87 -9.26 4.07 11.79
C ALA A 87 -8.33 4.72 10.75
N ILE A 88 -7.18 4.11 10.46
CA ILE A 88 -6.26 4.54 9.40
C ILE A 88 -6.76 3.91 8.09
N PRO A 89 -7.13 4.71 7.08
CA PRO A 89 -7.54 4.16 5.79
C PRO A 89 -6.35 3.50 5.10
N VAL A 90 -6.63 2.42 4.38
CA VAL A 90 -5.63 1.69 3.61
C VAL A 90 -6.16 1.41 2.21
N PHE A 91 -5.26 1.40 1.23
CA PHE A 91 -5.52 0.84 -0.09
C PHE A 91 -4.55 -0.33 -0.32
N VAL A 92 -5.03 -1.46 -0.85
CA VAL A 92 -4.20 -2.67 -0.96
C VAL A 92 -4.20 -3.21 -2.38
N ALA A 93 -3.02 -3.62 -2.85
CA ALA A 93 -2.87 -4.39 -4.07
C ALA A 93 -1.90 -5.56 -3.82
N SER A 94 -2.32 -6.78 -4.14
CA SER A 94 -1.49 -7.97 -3.98
C SER A 94 -0.67 -8.24 -5.24
N THR A 95 0.58 -8.66 -5.06
CA THR A 95 1.41 -9.26 -6.11
C THR A 95 1.53 -10.76 -5.88
N PHE A 96 2.28 -11.45 -6.74
CA PHE A 96 2.66 -12.83 -6.49
C PHE A 96 3.55 -13.02 -5.26
N HIS A 97 4.28 -11.99 -4.79
CA HIS A 97 5.28 -12.12 -3.73
C HIS A 97 4.89 -11.47 -2.41
N SER A 98 4.06 -10.43 -2.44
CA SER A 98 3.64 -9.70 -1.23
C SER A 98 2.47 -8.77 -1.54
N ASP A 99 1.89 -8.21 -0.49
CA ASP A 99 0.88 -7.17 -0.57
C ASP A 99 1.52 -5.78 -0.47
N LEU A 100 1.17 -4.89 -1.41
CA LEU A 100 1.35 -3.45 -1.29
C LEU A 100 0.23 -2.91 -0.41
N VAL A 101 0.58 -2.35 0.75
CA VAL A 101 -0.36 -1.65 1.63
C VAL A 101 -0.05 -0.16 1.60
N LEU A 102 -0.92 0.61 0.98
CA LEU A 102 -0.82 2.07 0.91
C LEU A 102 -1.48 2.72 2.13
N VAL A 103 -0.78 3.66 2.76
CA VAL A 103 -1.32 4.54 3.81
C VAL A 103 -1.22 6.01 3.39
N PRO A 104 -2.13 6.90 3.81
CA PRO A 104 -2.02 8.32 3.49
C PRO A 104 -0.71 8.91 4.00
N GLU A 105 -0.07 9.75 3.19
CA GLU A 105 1.20 10.42 3.53
C GLU A 105 1.11 11.17 4.86
N ASN A 106 0.01 11.88 5.09
CA ASN A 106 -0.23 12.65 6.31
C ASN A 106 -0.49 11.78 7.56
N ARG A 107 -0.71 10.47 7.43
CA ARG A 107 -0.93 9.53 8.54
C ARG A 107 0.17 8.47 8.65
N LEU A 108 1.26 8.59 7.89
CA LEU A 108 2.35 7.61 7.91
C LEU A 108 2.91 7.42 9.33
N ALA A 109 3.26 8.50 10.03
CA ALA A 109 3.84 8.39 11.38
C ALA A 109 2.92 7.66 12.38
N GLU A 110 1.62 7.89 12.27
CA GLU A 110 0.61 7.19 13.08
C GLU A 110 0.53 5.71 12.71
N ALA A 111 0.51 5.39 11.41
CA ALA A 111 0.50 4.03 10.91
C ALA A 111 1.73 3.23 11.38
N LEU A 112 2.92 3.84 11.33
CA LEU A 112 4.15 3.22 11.82
C LEU A 112 4.07 2.91 13.32
N GLY A 113 3.56 3.83 14.13
CA GLY A 113 3.37 3.61 15.56
C GLY A 113 2.37 2.48 15.88
N VAL A 114 1.29 2.39 15.10
CA VAL A 114 0.28 1.32 15.23
C VAL A 114 0.88 -0.04 14.85
N LEU A 115 1.67 -0.10 13.78
CA LEU A 115 2.31 -1.34 13.32
C LEU A 115 3.42 -1.80 14.28
N ASP A 116 4.21 -0.87 14.82
CA ASP A 116 5.21 -1.15 15.85
C ASP A 116 4.55 -1.70 17.13
N ALA A 117 3.46 -1.08 17.59
CA ALA A 117 2.69 -1.55 18.74
C ALA A 117 2.05 -2.94 18.51
N ALA A 118 1.76 -3.30 17.25
CA ALA A 118 1.33 -4.64 16.86
C ALA A 118 2.49 -5.65 16.72
N GLY A 119 3.75 -5.20 16.86
CA GLY A 119 4.95 -6.02 16.84
C GLY A 119 5.58 -6.21 15.46
N HIS A 120 5.23 -5.37 14.48
CA HIS A 120 5.87 -5.35 13.17
C HIS A 120 7.13 -4.50 13.19
N THR A 121 8.10 -4.84 12.35
CA THR A 121 9.26 -3.99 12.06
C THR A 121 9.03 -3.29 10.74
N VAL A 122 9.22 -1.96 10.70
CA VAL A 122 9.09 -1.18 9.46
C VAL A 122 10.35 -0.38 9.22
N ASP A 123 11.05 -0.67 8.13
CA ASP A 123 12.28 0.02 7.77
C ASP A 123 12.03 1.10 6.71
N ALA A 124 12.71 2.24 6.87
CA ALA A 124 12.82 3.21 5.81
C ALA A 124 13.61 2.58 4.65
N SER A 125 13.10 2.71 3.42
CA SER A 125 13.88 2.29 2.25
C SER A 125 15.11 3.20 2.13
N SER A 126 16.30 2.59 2.12
CA SER A 126 17.57 3.28 1.85
C SER A 126 17.75 3.54 0.36
#